data_AF-A0A7Y1TYB4-F1
#
_entry.id   AF-A0A7Y1TYB4-F1
#
_cell.length_a   1.000
_cell.length_b   1.000
_cell.length_c   1.000
_cell.angle_alpha   90.00
_cell.angle_beta   90.00
_cell.angle_gamma   90.00
#
_symmetry.space_group_name_H-M   'P 1'
#
loop_
_entity.id
_entity.type
_entity.pdbx_description
1 polymer ?
#
loop_
_entity_poly.entity_id
_entity_poly.type
_entity_poly.pdbx_seq_one_letter_code
_entity_poly.pdbx_strand_id
1 'polypeptide(L)'
;MVPFPGPPIDSRTMHIQQKVEQLFDSGEYRRARFIYENELAPLGDKYAQYMIGYIHLTGAGVQEDPALAAAWYRLAAERGNSQFVAIRDQLLDGMTEFDRGRTDALFLDLRRKFSDAAIVLDLIKDDLASMTMRTGSRISTATGPVTIVDPRSGRSLSADDFERQVSRRIEARALFLVRKLDIRNFDINISRLDIDALEDQVKKYLSELPE
;
A
#
# COMPACT_ATOMS: atom_id res chain seq x y z
N MET A 1 13.97 -8.35 -6.77
CA MET A 1 12.65 -7.71 -6.53
C MET A 1 12.88 -6.26 -6.13
N VAL A 2 12.08 -5.30 -6.62
CA VAL A 2 12.17 -3.89 -6.15
C VAL A 2 11.60 -3.83 -4.73
N PRO A 3 12.28 -3.19 -3.77
CA PRO A 3 11.73 -3.02 -2.43
C PRO A 3 10.43 -2.21 -2.52
N PHE A 4 9.45 -2.54 -1.68
CA PHE A 4 8.17 -1.83 -1.64
C PHE A 4 8.38 -0.36 -1.24
N PRO A 5 8.08 0.63 -2.11
CA PRO A 5 8.29 2.05 -1.83
C PRO A 5 7.05 2.66 -1.14
N GLY A 6 6.68 2.05 -0.01
CA GLY A 6 5.49 2.38 0.77
C GLY A 6 5.51 3.75 1.45
N PRO A 7 4.52 4.01 2.31
CA PRO A 7 4.58 5.16 3.21
C PRO A 7 5.74 4.97 4.22
N PRO A 8 6.33 6.06 4.72
CA PRO A 8 7.34 5.97 5.76
C PRO A 8 6.74 5.34 7.02
N ILE A 9 7.48 4.43 7.65
CA ILE A 9 7.12 3.90 8.97
C ILE A 9 7.62 4.91 10.00
N ASP A 10 6.70 5.60 10.65
CA ASP A 10 7.00 6.59 11.67
C ASP A 10 6.76 6.03 13.09
N SER A 11 7.09 6.85 14.09
CA SER A 11 6.86 6.47 15.49
C SER A 11 5.39 6.14 15.75
N ARG A 12 4.43 6.84 15.11
CA ARG A 12 3.00 6.57 15.30
C ARG A 12 2.66 5.16 14.79
N THR A 13 3.09 4.78 13.60
CA THR A 13 2.89 3.42 13.05
C THR A 13 3.46 2.37 13.97
N MET A 14 4.66 2.59 14.54
CA MET A 14 5.26 1.64 15.49
C MET A 14 4.43 1.47 16.76
N HIS A 15 3.92 2.57 17.34
CA HIS A 15 3.04 2.49 18.52
C HIS A 15 1.71 1.80 18.17
N ILE A 16 1.19 2.00 16.95
CA ILE A 16 0.00 1.29 16.48
C ILE A 16 0.28 -0.22 16.40
N GLN A 17 1.40 -0.64 15.79
CA GLN A 17 1.77 -2.05 15.71
C GLN A 17 1.85 -2.70 17.09
N GLN A 18 2.58 -2.08 18.03
CA GLN A 18 2.68 -2.57 19.42
C GLN A 18 1.33 -2.67 20.12
N LYS A 19 0.47 -1.66 19.95
CA LYS A 19 -0.87 -1.66 20.54
C LYS A 19 -1.73 -2.78 19.99
N VAL A 20 -1.65 -3.06 18.69
CA VAL A 20 -2.46 -4.12 18.08
C VAL A 20 -1.99 -5.50 18.54
N GLU A 21 -0.68 -5.70 18.68
CA GLU A 21 -0.13 -6.94 19.26
C GLU A 21 -0.67 -7.16 20.68
N GLN A 22 -0.65 -6.14 21.53
CA GLN A 22 -1.22 -6.24 22.88
C GLN A 22 -2.72 -6.56 22.88
N LEU A 23 -3.50 -5.95 21.97
CA LEU A 23 -4.92 -6.26 21.82
C LEU A 23 -5.15 -7.68 21.30
N PHE A 24 -4.26 -8.18 20.47
CA PHE A 24 -4.32 -9.54 19.97
C PHE A 24 -4.03 -10.54 21.09
N ASP A 25 -2.98 -10.30 21.87
CA ASP A 25 -2.59 -11.11 23.03
C ASP A 25 -3.64 -11.09 24.15
N SER A 26 -4.37 -9.98 24.31
CA SER A 26 -5.48 -9.87 25.26
C SER A 26 -6.78 -10.54 24.78
N GLY A 27 -6.80 -11.10 23.57
CA GLY A 27 -7.98 -11.73 22.97
C GLY A 27 -9.01 -10.73 22.41
N GLU A 28 -8.67 -9.45 22.34
CA GLU A 28 -9.51 -8.39 21.77
C GLU A 28 -9.46 -8.35 20.23
N TYR A 29 -9.62 -9.52 19.61
CA TYR A 29 -9.44 -9.74 18.17
C TYR A 29 -10.26 -8.79 17.29
N ARG A 30 -11.48 -8.45 17.71
CA ARG A 30 -12.33 -7.50 16.96
C ARG A 30 -11.70 -6.11 16.86
N ARG A 31 -11.10 -5.63 17.97
CA ARG A 31 -10.42 -4.33 18.00
C ARG A 31 -9.08 -4.41 17.26
N ALA A 32 -8.34 -5.50 17.44
CA ALA A 32 -7.10 -5.73 16.71
C ALA A 32 -7.34 -5.72 15.19
N ARG A 33 -8.32 -6.50 14.70
CA ARG A 33 -8.74 -6.52 13.29
C ARG A 33 -9.10 -5.15 12.76
N PHE A 34 -9.87 -4.38 13.53
CA PHE A 34 -10.28 -3.03 13.12
C PHE A 34 -9.06 -2.13 12.88
N ILE A 35 -8.05 -2.19 13.76
CA ILE A 35 -6.84 -1.38 13.59
C ILE A 35 -5.97 -1.94 12.46
N TYR A 36 -5.82 -3.26 12.34
CA TYR A 36 -5.12 -3.87 11.20
C TYR A 36 -5.71 -3.39 9.87
N GLU A 37 -7.04 -3.40 9.73
CA GLU A 37 -7.73 -3.06 8.49
C GLU A 37 -7.69 -1.56 8.16
N ASN A 38 -7.81 -0.69 9.18
CA ASN A 38 -7.94 0.77 8.95
C ASN A 38 -6.63 1.54 9.05
N GLU A 39 -5.62 1.03 9.76
CA GLU A 39 -4.37 1.77 10.00
C GLU A 39 -3.14 1.08 9.39
N LEU A 40 -3.10 -0.25 9.30
CA LEU A 40 -1.88 -0.97 8.87
C LEU A 40 -1.98 -1.57 7.45
N ALA A 41 -3.11 -2.17 7.08
CA ALA A 41 -3.34 -2.69 5.74
C ALA A 41 -3.23 -1.61 4.65
N PRO A 42 -3.71 -0.35 4.85
CA PRO A 42 -3.48 0.75 3.90
C PRO A 42 -2.01 1.14 3.72
N LEU A 43 -1.14 0.78 4.68
CA LEU A 43 0.30 0.99 4.58
C LEU A 43 1.01 -0.14 3.83
N GLY A 44 0.27 -1.15 3.39
CA GLY A 44 0.81 -2.34 2.74
C GLY A 44 1.52 -3.24 3.74
N ASP A 45 1.13 -3.23 5.01
CA ASP A 45 1.68 -4.13 6.01
C ASP A 45 1.18 -5.56 5.74
N LYS A 46 2.08 -6.41 5.24
CA LYS A 46 1.75 -7.80 4.88
C LYS A 46 1.46 -8.67 6.09
N TYR A 47 2.05 -8.35 7.25
CA TYR A 47 1.73 -9.03 8.49
C TYR A 47 0.33 -8.66 8.96
N ALA A 48 -0.07 -7.39 8.88
CA ALA A 48 -1.44 -6.98 9.17
C ALA A 48 -2.47 -7.69 8.27
N GLN A 49 -2.20 -7.75 6.96
CA GLN A 49 -3.05 -8.48 5.99
C GLN A 49 -3.18 -9.96 6.36
N TYR A 50 -2.08 -10.59 6.75
CA TYR A 50 -2.08 -11.95 7.28
C TYR A 50 -2.92 -12.08 8.56
N MET A 51 -2.74 -11.20 9.54
CA MET A 51 -3.48 -11.29 10.81
C MET A 51 -4.99 -11.09 10.63
N ILE A 52 -5.41 -10.24 9.68
CA ILE A 52 -6.84 -10.13 9.32
C ILE A 52 -7.34 -11.46 8.75
N GLY A 53 -6.57 -12.09 7.85
CA GLY A 53 -6.89 -13.41 7.32
C GLY A 53 -7.02 -14.47 8.41
N TYR A 54 -6.08 -14.49 9.37
CA TYR A 54 -6.12 -15.40 10.52
C TYR A 54 -7.38 -15.22 11.36
N ILE A 55 -7.76 -13.97 11.64
CA ILE A 55 -8.95 -13.66 12.44
C ILE A 55 -10.22 -14.17 11.75
N HIS A 56 -10.34 -14.01 10.44
CA HIS A 56 -11.46 -14.55 9.66
C HIS A 56 -11.43 -16.06 9.50
N LEU A 57 -10.25 -16.68 9.39
CA LEU A 57 -10.10 -18.13 9.27
C LEU A 57 -10.50 -18.85 10.57
N THR A 58 -10.20 -18.25 11.71
CA THR A 58 -10.44 -18.85 13.04
C THR A 58 -11.75 -18.40 13.68
N GLY A 59 -12.44 -17.41 13.10
CA GLY A 59 -13.63 -16.80 13.72
C GLY A 59 -13.33 -16.05 15.03
N ALA A 60 -12.11 -15.53 15.19
CA ALA A 60 -11.68 -14.89 16.42
C ALA A 60 -12.37 -13.53 16.62
N GLY A 61 -13.44 -13.50 17.41
CA GLY A 61 -14.22 -12.27 17.70
C GLY A 61 -15.07 -11.75 16.52
N VAL A 62 -15.10 -12.50 15.42
CA VAL A 62 -15.88 -12.27 14.18
C VAL A 62 -16.46 -13.60 13.67
N GLN A 63 -17.33 -13.57 12.68
CA GLN A 63 -17.79 -14.78 12.02
C GLN A 63 -16.66 -15.39 11.17
N GLU A 64 -16.52 -16.71 11.24
CA GLU A 64 -15.59 -17.45 10.41
C GLU A 64 -15.93 -17.28 8.91
N ASP A 65 -14.93 -16.96 8.11
CA ASP A 65 -15.06 -16.79 6.67
C ASP A 65 -13.74 -17.21 5.97
N PRO A 66 -13.59 -18.51 5.66
CA PRO A 66 -12.38 -19.03 5.04
C PRO A 66 -12.09 -18.38 3.68
N ALA A 67 -13.13 -18.08 2.88
CA ALA A 67 -12.97 -17.44 1.57
C ALA A 67 -12.39 -16.01 1.70
N LEU A 68 -12.89 -15.23 2.68
CA LEU A 68 -12.32 -13.93 2.98
C LEU A 68 -10.90 -14.03 3.54
N ALA A 69 -10.63 -15.03 4.37
CA ALA A 69 -9.29 -15.29 4.88
C ALA A 69 -8.28 -15.59 3.76
N ALA A 70 -8.66 -16.44 2.80
CA ALA A 70 -7.83 -16.74 1.64
C ALA A 70 -7.57 -15.50 0.78
N ALA A 71 -8.57 -14.64 0.59
CA ALA A 71 -8.40 -13.38 -0.13
C ALA A 71 -7.36 -12.46 0.55
N TRP A 72 -7.41 -12.35 1.88
CA TRP A 72 -6.40 -11.62 2.66
C TRP A 72 -5.01 -12.25 2.60
N TYR A 73 -4.92 -13.58 2.65
CA TYR A 73 -3.64 -14.29 2.50
C TYR A 73 -3.04 -14.14 1.11
N ARG A 74 -3.86 -14.08 0.05
CA ARG A 74 -3.39 -13.73 -1.29
C ARG A 74 -2.74 -12.35 -1.32
N LEU A 75 -3.32 -11.37 -0.64
CA LEU A 75 -2.72 -10.03 -0.51
C LEU A 75 -1.42 -10.04 0.29
N ALA A 76 -1.38 -10.75 1.42
CA ALA A 76 -0.18 -10.91 2.23
C ALA A 76 0.98 -11.51 1.41
N ALA A 77 0.66 -12.49 0.56
CA ALA A 77 1.60 -13.21 -0.29
C ALA A 77 2.09 -12.43 -1.52
N GLU A 78 1.56 -11.24 -1.83
CA GLU A 78 1.94 -10.45 -3.02
C GLU A 78 3.45 -10.15 -3.14
N ARG A 79 4.16 -10.17 -2.00
CA ARG A 79 5.61 -9.93 -1.96
C ARG A 79 6.46 -11.21 -2.01
N GLY A 80 5.83 -12.37 -2.19
CA GLY A 80 6.52 -13.66 -2.28
C GLY A 80 7.15 -14.11 -0.95
N ASN A 81 6.66 -13.63 0.20
CA ASN A 81 7.08 -14.18 1.49
C ASN A 81 6.64 -15.65 1.55
N SER A 82 7.61 -16.56 1.70
CA SER A 82 7.38 -18.00 1.62
C SER A 82 6.33 -18.50 2.62
N GLN A 83 6.26 -17.91 3.81
CA GLN A 83 5.27 -18.28 4.82
C GLN A 83 3.85 -17.88 4.38
N PHE A 84 3.67 -16.66 3.87
CA PHE A 84 2.37 -16.19 3.41
C PHE A 84 1.91 -16.91 2.14
N VAL A 85 2.84 -17.20 1.23
CA VAL A 85 2.59 -18.02 0.04
C VAL A 85 2.14 -19.41 0.45
N ALA A 86 2.86 -20.09 1.35
CA ALA A 86 2.50 -21.42 1.79
C ALA A 86 1.13 -21.49 2.48
N ILE A 87 0.82 -20.55 3.38
CA ILE A 87 -0.47 -20.53 4.08
C ILE A 87 -1.62 -20.23 3.12
N ARG A 88 -1.42 -19.31 2.17
CA ARG A 88 -2.38 -19.03 1.10
C ARG A 88 -2.66 -20.28 0.29
N ASP A 89 -1.62 -20.95 -0.21
CA ASP A 89 -1.75 -22.11 -1.10
C ASP A 89 -2.41 -23.28 -0.37
N GLN A 90 -1.98 -23.56 0.87
CA GLN A 90 -2.60 -24.57 1.72
C GLN A 90 -4.11 -24.33 1.90
N LEU A 91 -4.53 -23.07 2.10
CA LEU A 91 -5.93 -22.75 2.27
C LEU A 91 -6.72 -22.87 0.97
N LEU A 92 -6.15 -22.40 -0.16
CA LEU A 92 -6.79 -22.49 -1.47
C LEU A 92 -6.91 -23.95 -1.97
N ASP A 93 -5.94 -24.80 -1.68
CA ASP A 93 -5.93 -26.22 -2.07
C ASP A 93 -7.07 -27.01 -1.42
N GLY A 94 -7.46 -26.64 -0.20
CA GLY A 94 -8.58 -27.26 0.51
C GLY A 94 -9.97 -26.74 0.12
N MET A 95 -10.07 -25.69 -0.72
CA MET A 95 -11.33 -25.04 -1.05
C MET A 95 -12.08 -25.66 -2.21
N THR A 96 -13.42 -25.60 -2.14
CA THR A 96 -14.29 -25.93 -3.26
C THR A 96 -14.17 -24.90 -4.38
N GLU A 97 -14.57 -25.25 -5.60
CA GLU A 97 -14.60 -24.32 -6.74
C GLU A 97 -15.48 -23.09 -6.46
N PHE A 98 -16.61 -23.29 -5.76
CA PHE A 98 -17.49 -22.21 -5.34
C PHE A 98 -16.79 -21.24 -4.36
N ASP A 99 -16.12 -21.78 -3.35
CA ASP A 99 -15.39 -20.96 -2.38
C ASP A 99 -14.19 -20.24 -3.01
N ARG A 100 -13.54 -20.86 -3.99
CA ARG A 100 -12.50 -20.22 -4.80
C ARG A 100 -13.05 -19.05 -5.60
N GLY A 101 -14.18 -19.22 -6.29
CA GLY A 101 -14.83 -18.12 -7.00
C GLY A 101 -15.22 -16.95 -6.09
N ARG A 102 -15.72 -17.24 -4.87
CA ARG A 102 -15.98 -16.21 -3.85
C ARG A 102 -14.68 -15.53 -3.38
N THR A 103 -13.63 -16.32 -3.15
CA THR A 103 -12.30 -15.83 -2.77
C THR A 103 -11.73 -14.90 -3.84
N ASP A 104 -11.87 -15.24 -5.11
CA ASP A 104 -11.40 -14.44 -6.25
C ASP A 104 -12.11 -13.09 -6.30
N ALA A 105 -13.44 -13.06 -6.16
CA ALA A 105 -14.21 -11.83 -6.12
C ALA A 105 -13.78 -10.93 -4.94
N LEU A 106 -13.70 -11.51 -3.74
CA LEU A 106 -13.23 -10.78 -2.54
C LEU A 106 -11.80 -10.27 -2.71
N PHE A 107 -10.92 -11.08 -3.30
CA PHE A 107 -9.53 -10.70 -3.54
C PHE A 107 -9.43 -9.50 -4.48
N LEU A 108 -10.19 -9.47 -5.59
CA LEU A 108 -10.20 -8.32 -6.50
C LEU A 108 -10.65 -7.03 -5.79
N ASP A 109 -11.67 -7.11 -4.95
CA ASP A 109 -12.15 -5.95 -4.18
C ASP A 109 -11.13 -5.45 -3.17
N LEU A 110 -10.50 -6.36 -2.42
CA LEU A 110 -9.46 -6.00 -1.46
C LEU A 110 -8.22 -5.45 -2.16
N ARG A 111 -7.84 -6.00 -3.32
CA ARG A 111 -6.66 -5.59 -4.08
C ARG A 111 -6.76 -4.15 -4.57
N ARG A 112 -7.95 -3.68 -4.92
CA ARG A 112 -8.18 -2.26 -5.28
C ARG A 112 -7.86 -1.29 -4.14
N LYS A 113 -7.84 -1.75 -2.89
CA LYS A 113 -7.63 -0.90 -1.70
C LYS A 113 -6.28 -1.15 -1.02
N PHE A 114 -5.87 -2.41 -0.92
CA PHE A 114 -4.79 -2.83 -0.02
C PHE A 114 -3.63 -3.52 -0.74
N SER A 115 -3.66 -3.63 -2.06
CA SER A 115 -2.51 -4.17 -2.80
C SER A 115 -1.36 -3.18 -2.83
N ASP A 116 -0.16 -3.71 -3.01
CA ASP A 116 1.02 -2.87 -3.16
C ASP A 116 0.89 -1.92 -4.37
N ALA A 117 0.20 -2.34 -5.43
CA ALA A 117 0.03 -1.52 -6.64
C ALA A 117 -0.95 -0.36 -6.40
N ALA A 118 -2.09 -0.63 -5.75
CA ALA A 118 -3.06 0.41 -5.40
C ALA A 118 -2.44 1.45 -4.47
N ILE A 119 -1.79 1.00 -3.40
CA ILE A 119 -1.16 1.88 -2.41
C ILE A 119 -0.07 2.74 -3.05
N VAL A 120 0.78 2.15 -3.89
CA VAL A 120 1.87 2.91 -4.53
C VAL A 120 1.34 3.94 -5.53
N LEU A 121 0.26 3.63 -6.25
CA LEU A 121 -0.38 4.61 -7.14
C LEU A 121 -0.92 5.82 -6.35
N ASP A 122 -1.63 5.59 -5.26
CA ASP A 122 -2.17 6.67 -4.42
C ASP A 122 -1.04 7.53 -3.84
N LEU A 123 0.05 6.89 -3.40
CA LEU A 123 1.22 7.58 -2.91
C LEU A 123 1.94 8.45 -3.96
N ILE A 124 1.91 8.06 -5.23
CA ILE A 124 2.41 8.90 -6.33
C ILE A 124 1.50 10.12 -6.50
N LYS A 125 0.19 9.92 -6.50
CA LYS A 125 -0.79 11.02 -6.61
C LYS A 125 -0.66 12.02 -5.48
N ASP A 126 -0.50 11.55 -4.25
CA ASP A 126 -0.24 12.40 -3.08
C ASP A 126 1.05 13.22 -3.22
N ASP A 127 2.11 12.59 -3.73
CA ASP A 127 3.37 13.27 -3.99
C ASP A 127 3.23 14.34 -5.07
N LEU A 128 2.55 14.04 -6.17
CA LEU A 128 2.27 15.00 -7.24
C LEU A 128 1.43 16.18 -6.72
N ALA A 129 0.39 15.91 -5.93
CA ALA A 129 -0.42 16.94 -5.30
C ALA A 129 0.41 17.84 -4.36
N SER A 130 1.34 17.26 -3.61
CA SER A 130 2.25 18.03 -2.74
C SER A 130 3.17 18.98 -3.51
N MET A 131 3.49 18.67 -4.78
CA MET A 131 4.25 19.56 -5.65
C MET A 131 3.39 20.71 -6.19
N THR A 132 2.13 20.47 -6.54
CA THR A 132 1.24 21.48 -7.13
C THR A 132 0.70 22.50 -6.12
N MET A 133 0.55 22.11 -4.84
CA MET A 133 0.12 23.03 -3.76
C MET A 133 1.14 24.13 -3.40
N ARG A 134 2.28 24.18 -4.09
CA ARG A 134 3.32 25.22 -3.96
C ARG A 134 3.00 26.49 -4.77
N THR A 135 1.82 27.06 -4.62
CA THR A 135 1.53 28.40 -5.17
C THR A 135 1.83 29.47 -4.14
N GLY A 136 3.12 29.67 -3.86
CA GLY A 136 3.63 30.84 -3.13
C GLY A 136 4.04 31.92 -4.13
N SER A 137 3.44 33.10 -4.01
CA SER A 137 3.70 34.24 -4.89
C SER A 137 5.17 34.71 -4.80
N ARG A 138 5.84 34.85 -5.95
CA ARG A 138 7.16 35.53 -6.09
C ARG A 138 7.04 37.07 -6.00
N ILE A 139 5.95 37.60 -5.43
CA ILE A 139 5.73 39.05 -5.35
C ILE A 139 6.09 39.54 -3.95
N SER A 140 7.37 39.44 -3.59
CA SER A 140 7.96 40.30 -2.56
C SER A 140 9.47 40.30 -2.74
N THR A 141 10.07 41.46 -2.56
CA THR A 141 11.50 41.80 -2.62
C THR A 141 12.37 41.09 -1.56
N ALA A 142 11.95 39.93 -1.07
CA ALA A 142 12.71 39.09 -0.16
C ALA A 142 13.67 38.20 -0.93
N THR A 143 14.95 38.58 -0.99
CA THR A 143 16.07 37.85 -1.59
C THR A 143 16.49 36.59 -0.78
N GLY A 144 15.55 35.99 -0.05
CA GLY A 144 15.78 34.80 0.77
C GLY A 144 15.28 33.53 0.08
N PRO A 145 15.94 32.37 0.26
CA PRO A 145 15.48 31.12 -0.33
C PRO A 145 14.10 30.73 0.23
N VAL A 146 13.19 30.33 -0.67
CA VAL A 146 11.87 29.80 -0.28
C VAL A 146 12.10 28.55 0.55
N THR A 147 11.73 28.63 1.83
CA THR A 147 11.84 27.54 2.79
C THR A 147 10.49 26.87 2.92
N ILE A 148 10.48 25.55 2.83
CA ILE A 148 9.28 24.73 2.87
C ILE A 148 9.40 23.79 4.06
N VAL A 149 8.45 23.89 4.97
CA VAL A 149 8.29 22.90 6.03
C VAL A 149 7.71 21.66 5.36
N ASP A 150 8.53 20.63 5.22
CA ASP A 150 8.07 19.35 4.70
C ASP A 150 7.00 18.79 5.65
N PRO A 151 5.75 18.64 5.21
CA PRO A 151 4.67 18.16 6.06
C PRO A 151 4.89 16.72 6.54
N ARG A 152 5.79 15.94 5.92
CA ARG A 152 6.12 14.58 6.36
C ARG A 152 7.22 14.51 7.41
N SER A 153 8.30 15.29 7.25
CA SER A 153 9.42 15.27 8.20
C SER A 153 9.40 16.37 9.25
N GLY A 154 8.55 17.39 9.08
CA GLY A 154 8.53 18.61 9.90
C GLY A 154 9.78 19.48 9.73
N ARG A 155 10.69 19.12 8.82
CA ARG A 155 11.94 19.84 8.58
C ARG A 155 11.73 20.96 7.57
N SER A 156 12.35 22.10 7.85
CA SER A 156 12.51 23.18 6.89
C SER A 156 13.53 22.78 5.83
N LEU A 157 13.10 22.69 4.58
CA LEU A 157 13.92 22.39 3.40
C LEU A 157 13.90 23.57 2.44
N SER A 158 14.93 23.69 1.59
CA SER A 158 14.82 24.56 0.42
C SER A 158 13.76 24.01 -0.55
N ALA A 159 13.17 24.87 -1.36
CA ALA A 159 12.22 24.45 -2.39
C ALA A 159 12.83 23.38 -3.31
N ASP A 160 14.07 23.58 -3.75
CA ASP A 160 14.83 22.65 -4.61
C ASP A 160 15.09 21.30 -3.93
N ASP A 161 15.45 21.30 -2.64
CA ASP A 161 15.71 20.06 -1.90
C ASP A 161 14.47 19.21 -1.76
N PHE A 162 13.33 19.83 -1.44
CA PHE A 162 12.07 19.12 -1.40
C PHE A 162 11.68 18.60 -2.78
N GLU A 163 11.78 19.41 -3.84
CA GLU A 163 11.44 18.97 -5.20
C GLU A 163 12.28 17.76 -5.61
N ARG A 164 13.58 17.79 -5.34
CA ARG A 164 14.47 16.64 -5.55
C ARG A 164 14.02 15.42 -4.75
N GLN A 165 13.66 15.58 -3.47
CA GLN A 165 13.23 14.47 -2.63
C GLN A 165 11.90 13.86 -3.08
N VAL A 166 10.91 14.69 -3.43
CA VAL A 166 9.61 14.21 -3.92
C VAL A 166 9.74 13.58 -5.29
N SER A 167 10.53 14.17 -6.20
CA SER A 167 10.78 13.60 -7.54
C SER A 167 11.39 12.20 -7.45
N ARG A 168 12.44 12.02 -6.63
CA ARG A 168 13.07 10.71 -6.42
C ARG A 168 12.09 9.67 -5.87
N ARG A 169 11.18 10.09 -5.00
CA ARG A 169 10.17 9.20 -4.42
C ARG A 169 9.12 8.79 -5.44
N ILE A 170 8.65 9.73 -6.26
CA ILE A 170 7.75 9.42 -7.38
C ILE A 170 8.43 8.46 -8.36
N GLU A 171 9.66 8.75 -8.78
CA GLU A 171 10.42 7.90 -9.71
C GLU A 171 10.63 6.47 -9.17
N ALA A 172 10.95 6.33 -7.88
CA ALA A 172 11.09 5.02 -7.24
C ALA A 172 9.76 4.25 -7.19
N ARG A 173 8.65 4.94 -6.92
CA ARG A 173 7.30 4.38 -6.89
C ARG A 173 6.82 3.98 -8.29
N ALA A 174 7.05 4.83 -9.29
CA ALA A 174 6.76 4.53 -10.69
C ALA A 174 7.58 3.32 -11.17
N LEU A 175 8.88 3.26 -10.85
CA LEU A 175 9.72 2.11 -11.17
C LEU A 175 9.19 0.81 -10.55
N PHE A 176 8.72 0.86 -9.30
CA PHE A 176 8.11 -0.30 -8.65
C PHE A 176 6.88 -0.79 -9.43
N LEU A 177 5.96 0.12 -9.82
CA LEU A 177 4.78 -0.23 -10.59
C LEU A 177 5.14 -0.80 -11.96
N VAL A 178 6.00 -0.11 -12.70
CA VAL A 178 6.47 -0.54 -14.03
C VAL A 178 7.04 -1.95 -13.99
N ARG A 179 7.85 -2.29 -12.97
CA ARG A 179 8.38 -3.65 -12.84
C ARG A 179 7.35 -4.66 -12.36
N LYS A 180 6.43 -4.28 -11.47
CA LYS A 180 5.39 -5.18 -10.95
C LYS A 180 4.36 -5.54 -12.03
N LEU A 181 4.08 -4.62 -12.94
CA LEU A 181 3.12 -4.76 -14.04
C LEU A 181 3.78 -5.20 -15.37
N ASP A 182 5.09 -5.42 -15.39
CA ASP A 182 5.89 -5.70 -16.61
C ASP A 182 5.65 -4.70 -17.77
N ILE A 183 5.52 -3.41 -17.43
CA ILE A 183 5.31 -2.36 -18.43
C ILE A 183 6.64 -2.08 -19.14
N ARG A 184 6.64 -2.20 -20.48
CA ARG A 184 7.83 -1.94 -21.30
C ARG A 184 7.87 -0.50 -21.76
N ASN A 185 9.09 0.06 -21.86
CA ASN A 185 9.36 1.39 -22.42
C ASN A 185 8.60 2.54 -21.74
N PHE A 186 8.38 2.46 -20.43
CA PHE A 186 7.72 3.51 -19.66
C PHE A 186 8.75 4.52 -19.12
N ASP A 187 8.56 5.81 -19.41
CA ASP A 187 9.43 6.88 -18.88
C ASP A 187 9.00 7.22 -17.45
N ILE A 188 9.85 6.87 -16.49
CA ILE A 188 9.60 7.14 -15.08
C ILE A 188 10.04 8.54 -14.65
N ASN A 189 10.77 9.27 -15.50
CA ASN A 189 11.28 10.60 -15.16
C ASN A 189 10.12 11.57 -14.90
N ILE A 190 10.13 12.25 -13.76
CA ILE A 190 9.01 13.10 -13.32
C ILE A 190 8.58 14.15 -14.36
N SER A 191 9.51 14.71 -15.13
CA SER A 191 9.21 15.74 -16.12
C SER A 191 8.49 15.22 -17.36
N ARG A 192 8.48 13.90 -17.57
CA ARG A 192 7.87 13.21 -18.72
C ARG A 192 6.91 12.09 -18.30
N LEU A 193 6.64 11.98 -17.00
CA LEU A 193 5.80 10.94 -16.42
C LEU A 193 4.35 11.13 -16.86
N ASP A 194 3.81 10.14 -17.57
CA ASP A 194 2.38 10.07 -17.90
C ASP A 194 1.63 9.32 -16.80
N ILE A 195 1.14 10.07 -15.80
CA ILE A 195 0.45 9.49 -14.64
C ILE A 195 -0.89 8.85 -15.02
N ASP A 196 -1.59 9.39 -16.02
CA ASP A 196 -2.88 8.88 -16.46
C ASP A 196 -2.70 7.52 -17.15
N ALA A 197 -1.69 7.40 -18.02
CA ALA A 197 -1.33 6.12 -18.63
C ALA A 197 -0.90 5.09 -17.58
N LEU A 198 -0.13 5.49 -16.56
CA LEU A 198 0.27 4.59 -15.47
C LEU A 198 -0.95 4.13 -14.65
N GLU A 199 -1.86 5.04 -14.35
CA GLU A 199 -3.11 4.75 -13.64
C GLU A 199 -3.98 3.76 -14.40
N ASP A 200 -4.13 3.92 -15.72
CA ASP A 200 -4.89 2.99 -16.55
C ASP A 200 -4.30 1.59 -16.56
N GLN A 201 -2.97 1.46 -16.62
CA GLN A 201 -2.28 0.18 -16.49
C GLN A 201 -2.52 -0.46 -15.12
N VAL A 202 -2.47 0.33 -14.04
CA VAL A 202 -2.78 -0.15 -12.68
C VAL A 202 -4.24 -0.57 -12.56
N LYS A 203 -5.20 0.21 -13.07
CA LYS A 203 -6.63 -0.15 -13.06
C LYS A 203 -6.88 -1.47 -13.78
N LYS A 204 -6.28 -1.64 -14.97
CA LYS A 204 -6.35 -2.90 -15.72
C LYS A 204 -5.78 -4.06 -14.90
N TYR A 205 -4.56 -3.92 -14.39
CA TYR A 205 -3.91 -4.92 -13.54
C TYR A 205 -4.75 -5.30 -12.33
N LEU A 206 -5.40 -4.35 -11.67
CA LEU A 206 -6.24 -4.59 -10.49
C LEU A 206 -7.60 -5.22 -10.83
N SER A 207 -8.04 -5.15 -12.09
CA SER A 207 -9.28 -5.79 -12.55
C SER A 207 -9.11 -7.26 -12.96
N GLU A 208 -7.87 -7.68 -13.20
CA GLU A 208 -7.53 -9.03 -13.65
C GLU A 208 -7.05 -9.88 -12.45
N LEU A 209 -7.45 -11.14 -12.41
CA LEU A 209 -6.87 -12.09 -11.46
C LEU A 209 -5.43 -12.40 -11.90
N PRO A 210 -4.45 -12.35 -10.98
CA PRO A 210 -3.10 -12.80 -11.29
C PRO A 210 -3.14 -14.31 -11.58
N GLU A 211 -2.37 -14.72 -12.59
CA GLU A 211 -2.11 -16.11 -12.94
C GLU A 211 -1.52 -16.92 -11.77
#